data_AF-A0A1B8HSW4-F1
#
_entry.id   AF-A0A1B8HSW4-F1
#
_cell.length_a   1.000
_cell.length_b   1.000
_cell.length_c   1.000
_cell.angle_alpha   90.00
_cell.angle_beta   90.00
_cell.angle_gamma   90.00
#
_symmetry.space_group_name_H-M   'P 1'
#
loop_
_entity.id
_entity.type
_entity.pdbx_description
1 polymer ?
#
loop_
_entity_poly.entity_id
_entity_poly.type
_entity_poly.pdbx_seq_one_letter_code
_entity_poly.pdbx_strand_id
1 'polypeptide(L)' 'MSLKKGVLAEPVNVSVIVKDVVESGYATYVELSTVLGLEDAMNLLEIHQVTEYNKRIIEDIQKDNRS' A
#
# COMPACT_ATOMS: atom_id res chain seq x y z
N MET A 1 4.66 18.80 9.48
CA MET A 1 4.52 18.18 10.83
C MET A 1 4.60 16.69 10.65
N SER A 2 5.58 16.02 11.26
CA SER A 2 5.64 14.55 11.25
C SER A 2 4.87 14.03 12.46
N LEU A 3 3.76 13.34 12.23
CA LEU A 3 2.97 12.73 13.31
C LEU A 3 3.79 11.61 13.96
N LYS A 4 3.85 11.59 15.30
CA LYS A 4 4.49 10.48 16.02
C LYS A 4 3.72 9.17 15.76
N LYS A 5 4.46 8.07 15.61
CA LYS A 5 3.89 6.72 15.52
C LYS A 5 3.02 6.46 16.77
N GLY A 6 1.76 6.03 16.59
CA GLY A 6 0.79 5.79 17.67
C GLY A 6 -0.18 6.94 17.99
N VAL A 7 -0.19 8.02 17.22
CA VAL A 7 -1.18 9.11 17.39
C VAL A 7 -2.54 8.76 16.80
N LEU A 8 -2.56 7.90 15.76
CA LEU A 8 -3.80 7.48 15.10
C LEU A 8 -4.27 6.14 15.66
N ALA A 9 -5.57 6.02 15.89
CA ALA A 9 -6.19 4.76 16.30
C ALA A 9 -6.11 3.74 15.14
N GLU A 10 -5.84 2.48 15.47
CA GLU A 10 -5.78 1.39 14.48
C GLU A 10 -6.90 0.37 14.72
N PRO A 11 -7.44 -0.24 13.65
CA PRO A 11 -8.36 -1.35 13.79
C PRO A 11 -7.70 -2.52 14.54
N VAL A 12 -8.32 -3.00 15.62
CA VAL A 12 -7.78 -4.11 16.43
C VAL A 12 -8.14 -5.48 15.86
N ASN A 13 -9.28 -5.58 15.18
CA ASN A 13 -9.88 -6.86 14.76
C ASN A 13 -9.83 -7.10 13.24
N VAL A 14 -9.06 -6.30 12.50
CA VAL A 14 -8.93 -6.42 11.05
C VAL A 14 -7.49 -6.77 10.72
N SER A 15 -7.30 -7.68 9.76
CA SER A 15 -5.97 -7.98 9.23
C SER A 15 -5.31 -6.70 8.71
N VAL A 16 -4.03 -6.49 9.05
CA VAL A 16 -3.24 -5.35 8.55
C VAL A 16 -3.23 -5.32 7.03
N ILE A 17 -3.20 -6.48 6.36
CA ILE A 17 -3.24 -6.58 4.90
C ILE A 17 -4.56 -5.99 4.35
N VAL A 18 -5.70 -6.36 4.95
CA VAL A 18 -7.01 -5.85 4.52
C VAL A 18 -7.10 -4.35 4.76
N LYS A 19 -6.62 -3.87 5.91
CA LYS A 19 -6.55 -2.44 6.23
C LYS A 19 -5.74 -1.68 5.17
N ASP A 20 -4.51 -2.14 4.90
CA ASP A 20 -3.59 -1.44 3.99
C ASP A 20 -4.13 -1.40 2.55
N VAL A 21 -4.77 -2.47 2.07
CA VAL A 21 -5.40 -2.52 0.75
C VAL A 21 -6.55 -1.52 0.65
N VAL A 22 -7.40 -1.45 1.68
CA VAL A 22 -8.53 -0.52 1.73
C VAL A 22 -8.08 0.93 1.85
N GLU A 23 -7.13 1.23 2.74
CA GLU A 23 -6.58 2.58 2.91
C GLU A 23 -5.84 3.08 1.66
N SER A 24 -5.21 2.17 0.91
CA SER A 24 -4.54 2.50 -0.36
C SER A 24 -5.52 2.64 -1.53
N GLY A 25 -6.79 2.28 -1.34
CA GLY A 25 -7.85 2.38 -2.35
C GLY A 25 -7.77 1.33 -3.47
N TYR A 26 -7.03 0.23 -3.29
CA TYR A 26 -6.92 -0.83 -4.31
C TYR A 26 -8.14 -1.72 -4.38
N ALA A 27 -8.81 -1.92 -3.26
CA ALA A 27 -10.09 -2.61 -3.18
C ALA A 27 -10.88 -2.10 -1.98
N THR A 28 -12.20 -2.13 -2.09
CA THR A 28 -13.11 -1.90 -0.97
C THR A 28 -13.17 -3.12 -0.07
N TYR A 29 -13.58 -2.92 1.19
CA TYR A 29 -13.83 -4.03 2.11
C TYR A 29 -14.88 -5.00 1.55
N VAL A 30 -15.90 -4.49 0.85
CA VAL A 30 -16.94 -5.34 0.24
C VAL A 30 -16.32 -6.26 -0.79
N GLU A 31 -15.49 -5.75 -1.70
CA GLU A 31 -14.80 -6.55 -2.71
C GLU A 31 -13.92 -7.63 -2.06
N LEU A 32 -13.13 -7.28 -1.03
CA LEU A 32 -12.30 -8.22 -0.24
C LEU A 32 -13.09 -9.25 0.57
N SER A 33 -14.36 -9.00 0.86
CA SER A 33 -15.21 -9.91 1.63
C SER A 33 -16.09 -10.81 0.78
N THR A 34 -16.27 -10.47 -0.51
CA THR A 34 -17.29 -11.11 -1.37
C THR A 34 -16.74 -11.65 -2.69
N VAL A 35 -15.67 -11.07 -3.23
CA VAL A 35 -15.15 -11.39 -4.57
C VAL A 35 -13.68 -11.74 -4.52
N LEU A 36 -12.89 -10.97 -3.78
CA LEU A 36 -11.44 -11.09 -3.69
C LEU A 36 -11.05 -11.83 -2.41
N GLY A 37 -10.08 -12.73 -2.53
CA GLY A 37 -9.49 -13.44 -1.39
C GLY A 37 -8.33 -12.68 -0.75
N LEU A 38 -7.76 -13.29 0.30
CA LEU A 38 -6.52 -12.80 0.92
C LEU A 38 -5.35 -12.77 -0.08
N GLU A 39 -5.27 -13.74 -0.98
CA GLU A 39 -4.22 -13.81 -2.00
C GLU A 39 -4.29 -12.61 -2.95
N ASP A 40 -5.49 -12.23 -3.40
CA ASP A 40 -5.68 -11.04 -4.24
C ASP A 40 -5.25 -9.76 -3.51
N ALA A 41 -5.59 -9.64 -2.22
CA ALA A 41 -5.17 -8.52 -1.38
C ALA A 41 -3.64 -8.42 -1.28
N MET A 42 -2.95 -9.56 -1.09
CA MET A 42 -1.49 -9.61 -1.05
C MET A 42 -0.87 -9.25 -2.41
N ASN A 43 -1.44 -9.74 -3.51
CA ASN A 43 -0.98 -9.41 -4.85
C ASN A 43 -1.11 -7.92 -5.16
N LEU A 44 -2.20 -7.26 -4.74
CA LEU A 44 -2.39 -5.82 -4.90
C LEU A 44 -1.32 -5.02 -4.15
N LEU A 45 -0.97 -5.43 -2.92
CA LEU A 45 0.10 -4.79 -2.15
C LEU A 45 1.47 -4.98 -2.81
N GLU A 46 1.80 -6.20 -3.27
CA GLU A 46 3.06 -6.50 -3.93
C GLU A 46 3.24 -5.65 -5.20
N ILE A 47 2.23 -5.62 -6.06
CA ILE A 47 2.23 -4.80 -7.28
C ILE A 47 2.49 -3.33 -6.96
N HIS A 48 1.84 -2.81 -5.91
CA HIS A 48 2.05 -1.43 -5.48
C HIS A 48 3.48 -1.20 -5.01
N GLN A 49 3.99 -2.03 -4.09
CA GLN A 49 5.33 -1.87 -3.52
C GLN A 49 6.41 -1.89 -4.60
N VAL A 50 6.32 -2.84 -5.55
CA VAL A 50 7.23 -2.93 -6.69
C VAL A 50 7.12 -1.71 -7.59
N THR A 51 5.90 -1.23 -7.86
CA THR A 51 5.67 -0.04 -8.69
C THR A 51 6.29 1.21 -8.07
N GLU A 52 6.08 1.46 -6.78
CA GLU A 52 6.65 2.61 -6.08
C GLU A 52 8.17 2.53 -5.97
N TYR A 53 8.70 1.34 -5.73
CA TYR A 53 10.14 1.13 -5.74
C TYR A 53 10.75 1.47 -7.12
N ASN A 54 10.15 0.99 -8.20
CA ASN A 54 10.60 1.27 -9.56
C ASN A 54 10.50 2.77 -9.91
N LYS A 55 9.43 3.46 -9.48
CA LYS A 55 9.32 4.92 -9.66
C LYS A 55 10.47 5.66 -9.00
N ARG A 56 10.83 5.28 -7.76
CA ARG A 56 11.98 5.89 -7.04
C ARG A 56 13.28 5.68 -7.78
N ILE A 57 13.55 4.47 -8.27
CA ILE A 57 14.74 4.19 -9.09
C ILE A 57 14.78 5.09 -10.32
N ILE A 58 13.66 5.20 -11.05
CA ILE A 58 13.58 6.04 -12.26
C ILE A 58 13.84 7.51 -11.92
N GLU A 59 13.25 8.02 -10.83
CA GLU A 59 13.48 9.39 -10.36
C GLU A 59 14.94 9.64 -10.00
N ASP A 60 15.60 8.68 -9.35
CA ASP A 60 17.00 8.80 -8.95
C ASP A 60 17.93 8.77 -10.17
N ILE A 61 17.70 7.87 -11.13
CA ILE A 61 18.40 7.86 -12.42
C ILE A 61 18.22 9.19 -13.17
N GLN A 62 17.01 9.75 -13.15
CA GLN A 62 16.74 11.04 -13.79
C GLN A 62 17.43 12.22 -13.10
N LYS A 63 17.62 12.19 -11.78
CA LYS A 63 18.39 13.20 -11.04
C LYS A 63 19.88 13.09 -11.34
N ASP A 64 20.41 11.88 -11.33
CA ASP A 64 21.83 11.62 -11.62
C ASP A 64 22.21 12.08 -13.03
N ASN A 65 21.36 11.82 -14.03
CA ASN A 65 21.59 12.25 -15.43
C ASN A 65 21.47 13.78 -15.64
N ARG A 66 20.98 14.54 -14.66
CA ARG A 66 20.91 16.01 -14.69
C ARG A 66 22.07 16.69 -13.95
N SER A 67 22.94 15.89 -13.33
CA SER A 67 24.12 16.31 -12.56
C SER A 67 25.36 16.34 -13.44
#